data_AF-A0A9E0BXD6-F1
#
_entry.id   AF-A0A9E0BXD6-F1
#
_cell.length_a   1.000
_cell.length_b   1.000
_cell.length_c   1.000
_cell.angle_alpha   90.00
_cell.angle_beta   90.00
_cell.angle_gamma   90.00
#
_symmetry.space_group_name_H-M   'P 1'
#
loop_
_entity.id
_entity.type
_entity.pdbx_description
1 polymer ?
#
loop_
_entity_poly.entity_id
_entity_poly.type
_entity_poly.pdbx_seq_one_letter_code
_entity_poly.pdbx_strand_id
1 'polypeptide(L)'
;MSGAPKNRRSLSRRARMIWLGVATAACLALVPFGAVGALFSPLVFDHQGNILNPLAWIAFLMMVLFWIVCLIGPFGAWILFKRDQEQLAWAAMAAPLAWLMVLVAILQFIPG
;
A
#
# COMPACT_ATOMS: atom_id res chain seq x y z
N MET A 1 -4.93 -18.67 -43.99
CA MET A 1 -3.69 -18.01 -43.50
C MET A 1 -4.06 -17.05 -42.39
N SER A 2 -3.90 -17.49 -41.13
CA SER A 2 -4.46 -16.86 -39.93
C SER A 2 -3.64 -15.65 -39.47
N GLY A 3 -4.01 -14.47 -39.95
CA GLY A 3 -3.38 -13.19 -39.59
C GLY A 3 -4.01 -12.48 -38.39
N ALA A 4 -4.19 -13.13 -37.24
CA ALA A 4 -4.51 -12.43 -35.98
C ALA A 4 -4.30 -13.32 -34.75
N PRO A 5 -3.22 -13.09 -33.97
CA PRO A 5 -3.46 -12.86 -32.53
C PRO A 5 -2.54 -11.80 -31.88
N LYS A 6 -1.60 -11.20 -32.61
CA LYS A 6 -0.64 -10.23 -32.02
C LYS A 6 -1.32 -8.96 -31.48
N ASN A 7 -2.36 -8.47 -32.17
CA ASN A 7 -2.99 -7.18 -31.82
C ASN A 7 -3.87 -7.26 -30.56
N ARG A 8 -4.53 -8.40 -30.32
CA ARG A 8 -5.41 -8.58 -29.14
C ARG A 8 -4.60 -8.67 -27.83
N ARG A 9 -3.41 -9.29 -27.91
CA ARG A 9 -2.49 -9.47 -26.76
C ARG A 9 -1.74 -8.18 -26.39
N SER A 10 -1.45 -7.32 -27.37
CA SER A 10 -0.82 -6.01 -27.12
C SER A 10 -1.80 -5.00 -26.53
N LEU A 11 -3.06 -4.99 -27.00
CA LEU A 11 -4.13 -4.15 -26.44
C LEU A 11 -4.44 -4.50 -24.99
N SER A 12 -4.50 -5.78 -24.64
CA SER A 12 -4.72 -6.20 -23.24
C SER A 12 -3.54 -5.84 -22.34
N ARG A 13 -2.29 -5.93 -22.82
CA ARG A 13 -1.10 -5.52 -22.06
C ARG A 13 -1.06 -4.01 -21.82
N ARG A 14 -1.48 -3.19 -22.80
CA ARG A 14 -1.62 -1.74 -22.64
C ARG A 14 -2.70 -1.36 -21.63
N ALA A 15 -3.87 -1.99 -21.72
CA ALA A 15 -4.94 -1.77 -20.75
C ALA A 15 -4.49 -2.12 -19.32
N ARG A 16 -3.80 -3.25 -19.13
CA ARG A 16 -3.22 -3.66 -17.84
C ARG A 16 -2.20 -2.65 -17.30
N MET A 17 -1.32 -2.14 -18.16
CA MET A 17 -0.37 -1.08 -17.79
C MET A 17 -1.07 0.20 -17.35
N ILE A 18 -2.14 0.62 -18.04
CA ILE A 18 -2.93 1.80 -17.66
C ILE A 18 -3.54 1.59 -16.27
N TRP A 19 -4.19 0.44 -16.04
CA TRP A 19 -4.76 0.12 -14.72
C TRP A 19 -3.70 0.08 -13.61
N LEU A 20 -2.52 -0.47 -13.90
CA LEU A 20 -1.40 -0.48 -12.96
C LEU A 20 -0.92 0.95 -12.65
N GLY A 21 -0.90 1.83 -13.65
CA GLY A 21 -0.62 3.26 -13.51
C GLY A 21 -1.65 3.99 -12.65
N VAL A 22 -2.93 3.73 -12.87
CA VAL A 22 -4.02 4.30 -12.04
C VAL A 22 -3.91 3.82 -10.59
N ALA A 23 -3.68 2.53 -10.36
CA ALA A 23 -3.48 1.97 -9.04
C ALA A 23 -2.24 2.55 -8.33
N THR A 24 -1.15 2.78 -9.08
CA THR A 24 0.05 3.46 -8.59
C THR A 24 -0.27 4.89 -8.16
N ALA A 25 -0.98 5.66 -9.00
CA ALA A 25 -1.38 7.02 -8.68
C ALA A 25 -2.26 7.08 -7.41
N ALA A 26 -3.19 6.13 -7.26
CA ALA A 26 -4.01 6.01 -6.06
C ALA A 26 -3.14 5.72 -4.81
N CYS A 27 -2.15 4.83 -4.91
CA CYS A 27 -1.22 4.57 -3.80
C CYS A 27 -0.38 5.79 -3.45
N LEU A 28 0.10 6.54 -4.46
CA LEU A 28 0.86 7.77 -4.24
C LEU A 28 0.02 8.88 -3.61
N ALA A 29 -1.28 8.95 -3.93
CA ALA A 29 -2.20 9.88 -3.28
C ALA A 29 -2.37 9.61 -1.78
N LEU A 30 -2.08 8.39 -1.30
CA LEU A 30 -2.12 8.04 0.12
C LEU A 30 -0.86 8.48 0.90
N VAL A 31 0.27 8.71 0.21
CA VAL A 31 1.54 9.12 0.82
C VAL A 31 1.41 10.36 1.72
N PRO A 32 0.78 11.48 1.32
CA PRO A 32 0.66 12.64 2.21
C PRO A 32 -0.13 12.32 3.49
N PHE A 33 -1.17 11.49 3.41
CA PHE A 33 -1.91 11.06 4.60
C PHE A 33 -1.04 10.21 5.53
N GLY A 34 -0.20 9.34 4.97
CA GLY A 34 0.78 8.58 5.76
C GLY A 34 1.86 9.44 6.39
N ALA A 35 2.35 10.47 5.68
CA ALA A 35 3.30 11.41 6.23
C ALA A 35 2.70 12.23 7.39
N VAL A 36 1.46 12.70 7.23
CA VAL A 36 0.69 13.36 8.30
C VAL A 36 0.48 12.41 9.48
N GLY A 37 0.07 11.17 9.23
CA GLY A 37 -0.08 10.14 10.26
C GLY A 37 1.23 9.86 11.00
N ALA A 38 2.36 9.86 10.30
CA ALA A 38 3.68 9.71 10.92
C ALA A 38 4.04 10.91 11.82
N LEU A 39 3.73 12.15 11.40
CA LEU A 39 3.95 13.35 12.21
C LEU A 39 3.13 13.34 13.51
N PHE A 40 1.89 12.88 13.43
CA PHE A 40 0.98 12.79 14.58
C PHE A 40 1.05 11.45 15.32
N SER A 41 1.88 10.51 14.86
CA SER A 41 2.01 9.18 15.46
C SER A 41 2.37 9.19 16.95
N PRO A 42 3.11 10.18 17.51
CA PRO A 42 3.36 10.23 18.96
C PRO A 42 2.10 10.42 19.81
N LEU A 43 1.00 10.96 19.27
CA LEU A 43 -0.26 11.16 20.00
C LEU A 43 -0.84 9.85 20.56
N VAL A 44 -0.48 8.71 19.96
CA VAL A 44 -0.88 7.38 20.48
C VAL A 44 -0.35 7.14 21.89
N PHE A 45 0.68 7.86 22.34
CA PHE A 45 1.25 7.73 23.67
C PHE A 45 0.75 8.78 24.68
N ASP A 46 -0.17 9.68 24.29
CA ASP A 46 -0.69 10.73 25.18
C ASP A 46 -1.49 10.15 26.36
N HIS A 47 -2.15 8.99 26.16
CA HIS A 47 -2.88 8.31 27.22
C HIS A 47 -1.91 7.64 28.23
N GLN A 48 -2.15 7.88 29.53
CA GLN A 48 -1.34 7.27 30.59
C GLN A 48 -1.43 5.74 30.52
N GLY A 49 -0.29 5.09 30.32
CA GLY A 49 -0.18 3.63 30.20
C GLY A 49 0.08 3.10 28.80
N ASN A 50 -0.14 3.90 27.73
CA ASN A 50 0.14 3.46 26.36
C ASN A 50 1.64 3.24 26.10
N ILE A 51 2.52 3.86 26.88
CA ILE A 51 3.98 3.61 26.77
C ILE A 51 4.36 2.17 27.12
N LEU A 52 3.58 1.51 28.00
CA LEU A 52 3.76 0.10 28.39
C LEU A 52 2.93 -0.85 27.52
N ASN A 53 2.05 -0.33 26.66
CA ASN A 53 1.19 -1.13 25.80
C ASN A 53 1.92 -1.52 24.51
N PRO A 54 2.20 -2.81 24.26
CA PRO A 54 2.88 -3.24 23.03
C PRO A 54 2.06 -2.95 21.76
N LEU A 55 0.73 -2.92 21.84
CA LEU A 55 -0.12 -2.56 20.68
C LEU A 55 0.07 -1.11 20.26
N ALA A 56 0.26 -0.19 21.22
CA ALA A 56 0.53 1.21 20.93
C ALA A 56 1.83 1.39 20.14
N TRP A 57 2.87 0.63 20.49
CA TRP A 57 4.13 0.59 19.74
C TRP A 57 3.96 0.01 18.32
N ILE A 58 3.16 -1.05 18.16
CA ILE A 58 2.86 -1.61 16.84
C ILE A 58 2.11 -0.59 15.99
N ALA A 59 1.07 0.06 16.53
CA ALA A 59 0.33 1.09 15.81
C ALA A 59 1.22 2.28 15.43
N PHE A 60 2.08 2.75 16.34
CA PHE A 60 3.07 3.78 16.07
C PHE A 60 3.96 3.42 14.87
N LEU A 61 4.59 2.23 14.91
CA LEU A 61 5.43 1.76 13.81
C LEU A 61 4.65 1.63 12.51
N MET A 62 3.42 1.13 12.57
CA MET A 62 2.57 1.00 11.38
C MET A 62 2.21 2.35 10.76
N MET A 63 1.93 3.38 11.57
CA MET A 63 1.69 4.74 11.07
C MET A 63 2.95 5.34 10.44
N VAL A 64 4.11 5.22 11.11
CA VAL A 64 5.38 5.76 10.63
C VAL A 64 5.84 5.09 9.33
N LEU A 65 5.58 3.79 9.17
CA LEU A 65 5.99 3.03 7.98
C LEU A 65 4.97 3.10 6.83
N PHE A 66 3.74 3.57 7.06
CA PHE A 66 2.68 3.50 6.06
C PHE A 66 3.04 4.19 4.74
N TRP A 67 3.60 5.40 4.81
CA TRP A 67 4.02 6.14 3.61
C TRP A 67 5.13 5.40 2.82
N ILE A 68 6.02 4.69 3.51
CA ILE A 68 7.04 3.83 2.89
C ILE A 68 6.37 2.68 2.15
N VAL A 69 5.36 2.04 2.75
CA VAL A 69 4.60 0.96 2.11
C VAL A 69 3.87 1.48 0.86
N CYS A 70 3.31 2.69 0.91
CA CYS A 70 2.70 3.35 -0.25
C CYS A 70 3.67 3.58 -1.42
N LEU A 71 4.98 3.68 -1.16
CA LEU A 71 6.01 3.82 -2.20
C LEU A 71 6.55 2.45 -2.66
N ILE A 72 6.88 1.57 -1.72
CA ILE A 72 7.48 0.26 -2.00
C ILE A 72 6.50 -0.68 -2.67
N GLY A 73 5.22 -0.68 -2.27
CA GLY A 73 4.18 -1.54 -2.84
C GLY A 73 4.07 -1.37 -4.36
N PRO A 74 3.81 -0.15 -4.87
CA PRO A 74 3.77 0.11 -6.30
C PRO A 74 5.10 -0.15 -7.00
N PHE A 75 6.22 0.24 -6.40
CA PHE A 75 7.53 -0.02 -6.98
C PHE A 75 7.78 -1.51 -7.20
N GLY A 76 7.52 -2.34 -6.18
CA GLY A 76 7.61 -3.79 -6.27
C GLY A 76 6.63 -4.38 -7.29
N ALA A 77 5.40 -3.86 -7.35
CA ALA A 77 4.42 -4.27 -8.34
C ALA A 77 4.88 -4.02 -9.78
N TRP A 78 5.50 -2.87 -10.08
CA TRP A 78 6.08 -2.59 -11.40
C TRP A 78 7.22 -3.56 -11.76
N ILE A 79 8.07 -3.94 -10.79
CA ILE A 79 9.13 -4.93 -11.01
C ILE A 79 8.53 -6.30 -11.33
N LEU A 80 7.54 -6.75 -10.55
CA LEU A 80 6.86 -8.04 -10.75
C LEU A 80 6.09 -8.07 -12.08
N PHE A 81 5.46 -6.95 -12.45
CA PHE A 81 4.78 -6.81 -13.73
C PHE A 81 5.76 -6.92 -14.91
N LYS A 82 6.97 -6.34 -14.81
CA LYS A 82 8.04 -6.49 -15.82
C LYS A 82 8.56 -7.93 -15.94
N ARG A 83 8.44 -8.73 -14.89
CA ARG A 83 8.79 -10.17 -14.86
C ARG A 83 7.65 -11.08 -15.32
N ASP A 84 6.59 -10.52 -15.89
CA ASP A 84 5.36 -11.21 -16.29
C ASP A 84 4.66 -11.97 -15.12
N GLN A 85 4.94 -11.58 -13.87
CA GLN A 85 4.32 -12.11 -12.65
C GLN A 85 3.11 -11.25 -12.24
N GLU A 86 2.08 -11.23 -13.07
CA GLU A 86 0.97 -10.28 -12.94
C GLU A 86 0.16 -10.44 -11.64
N GLN A 87 -0.13 -11.66 -11.20
CA GLN A 87 -0.87 -11.87 -9.94
C GLN A 87 -0.13 -11.31 -8.72
N LEU A 88 1.18 -11.51 -8.67
CA LEU A 88 2.02 -10.98 -7.59
C LEU A 88 2.16 -9.45 -7.68
N ALA A 89 2.18 -8.89 -8.89
CA ALA A 89 2.17 -7.44 -9.08
C ALA A 89 0.90 -6.80 -8.49
N TRP A 90 -0.27 -7.37 -8.76
CA TRP A 90 -1.53 -6.88 -8.17
C TRP A 90 -1.58 -7.08 -6.66
N ALA A 91 -1.03 -8.19 -6.14
CA ALA A 91 -0.94 -8.42 -4.70
C ALA A 91 -0.04 -7.37 -4.02
N ALA A 92 1.12 -7.05 -4.60
CA ALA A 92 1.99 -5.99 -4.12
C ALA A 92 1.30 -4.61 -4.15
N MET A 93 0.45 -4.38 -5.14
CA MET A 93 -0.33 -3.13 -5.28
C MET A 93 -1.43 -2.99 -4.21
N ALA A 94 -1.89 -4.10 -3.64
CA ALA A 94 -2.84 -4.11 -2.53
C ALA A 94 -2.17 -3.92 -1.15
N ALA A 95 -0.83 -3.98 -1.08
CA ALA A 95 -0.10 -3.90 0.20
C ALA A 95 -0.41 -2.62 1.00
N PRO A 96 -0.49 -1.40 0.41
CA PRO A 96 -0.85 -0.20 1.16
C PRO A 96 -2.26 -0.30 1.76
N LEU A 97 -3.24 -0.82 1.02
CA LEU A 97 -4.61 -0.98 1.53
C LEU A 97 -4.67 -2.01 2.67
N ALA A 98 -4.00 -3.15 2.50
CA ALA A 98 -3.91 -4.17 3.54
C ALA A 98 -3.24 -3.61 4.81
N TRP A 99 -2.17 -2.85 4.66
CA TRP A 99 -1.48 -2.20 5.78
C TRP A 99 -2.40 -1.23 6.53
N LEU A 100 -3.14 -0.39 5.79
CA LEU A 100 -4.08 0.56 6.37
C LEU A 100 -5.20 -0.15 7.14
N MET A 101 -5.77 -1.23 6.59
CA MET A 101 -6.82 -1.99 7.28
C MET A 101 -6.32 -2.60 8.59
N VAL A 102 -5.11 -3.17 8.59
CA VAL A 102 -4.52 -3.73 9.81
C VAL A 102 -4.24 -2.63 10.83
N LEU A 103 -3.71 -1.49 10.40
CA LEU A 103 -3.50 -0.32 11.27
C LEU A 103 -4.81 0.13 11.92
N VAL A 104 -5.88 0.33 11.13
CA VAL A 104 -7.20 0.74 11.62
C VAL A 104 -7.74 -0.27 12.63
N ALA A 105 -7.60 -1.58 12.34
CA ALA A 105 -8.04 -2.64 13.26
C ALA A 105 -7.29 -2.58 14.60
N ILE A 106 -5.97 -2.37 14.59
CA ILE A 106 -5.15 -2.28 15.82
C ILE A 106 -5.53 -1.04 16.63
N LEU A 107 -5.75 0.10 15.97
CA LEU A 107 -6.14 1.35 16.63
C LEU A 107 -7.46 1.23 17.42
N GLN A 108 -8.37 0.33 17.03
CA GLN A 108 -9.62 0.09 17.79
C GLN A 108 -9.37 -0.49 19.20
N PHE A 109 -8.19 -1.09 19.45
CA PHE A 109 -7.83 -1.71 20.72
C PHE A 109 -6.94 -0.81 21.59
N ILE A 110 -6.58 0.38 21.11
CA ILE A 110 -5.76 1.33 21.86
C ILE A 110 -6.69 2.40 22.43
N PRO A 111 -6.72 2.60 23.76
CA PRO A 111 -7.48 3.68 24.35
C PRO A 111 -6.92 5.03 23.86
N GLY A 112 -7.85 5.89 23.41
CA GLY A 112 -7.57 7.28 23.06
C GLY A 112 -7.38 8.18 24.27
#